data_AF-A0A4Q6GED3-F1
#
_entry.id   AF-A0A4Q6GED3-F1
#
_cell.length_a   1.000
_cell.length_b   1.000
_cell.length_c   1.000
_cell.angle_alpha   90.00
_cell.angle_beta   90.00
_cell.angle_gamma   90.00
#
_symmetry.space_group_name_H-M   'P 1'
#
loop_
_entity.id
_entity.type
_entity.pdbx_description
1 polymer ?
#
loop_
_entity_poly.entity_id
_entity_poly.type
_entity_poly.pdbx_seq_one_letter_code
_entity_poly.pdbx_strand_id
1 'polypeptide(L)' 'LVVYGPFNYAGQYTSDSNRAFDASLRERDPRMGLRDFEAVDALARAAGLERVADIAMPANNRSLVWRASAA' A
#
# COMPACT_ATOMS: atom_id res chain seq x y z
N LEU A 1 -0.46 12.15 -6.24
CA LEU A 1 -0.11 11.49 -4.96
C LEU A 1 0.81 10.32 -5.25
N VAL A 2 1.88 10.15 -4.48
CA VAL A 2 2.73 8.96 -4.52
C VAL A 2 2.80 8.39 -3.11
N VAL A 3 2.58 7.09 -2.97
CA VAL A 3 2.82 6.38 -1.71
C VAL A 3 3.81 5.25 -1.97
N TYR A 4 4.87 5.21 -1.18
CA TYR A 4 5.93 4.20 -1.24
C TYR A 4 5.89 3.31 0.00
N GLY A 5 6.10 2.02 -0.19
CA GLY A 5 6.29 1.05 0.90
C GLY A 5 5.79 -0.34 0.55
N PRO A 6 5.78 -1.25 1.55
CA PRO A 6 5.22 -2.58 1.38
C PRO A 6 3.69 -2.51 1.45
N PHE A 7 3.04 -3.29 0.60
CA PHE A 7 1.59 -3.44 0.55
C PHE A 7 1.23 -4.93 0.42
N ASN A 8 0.08 -5.27 0.97
CA ASN A 8 -0.57 -6.55 0.71
C ASN A 8 -1.46 -6.43 -0.53
N TYR A 9 -1.61 -7.54 -1.24
CA TYR A 9 -2.52 -7.64 -2.39
C TYR A 9 -3.47 -8.80 -2.15
N ALA A 10 -4.76 -8.59 -2.38
CA ALA A 10 -5.82 -9.56 -2.07
C ALA A 10 -5.75 -10.09 -0.60
N GLY A 11 -5.35 -9.23 0.34
CA GLY A 11 -5.17 -9.59 1.75
C GLY A 11 -4.01 -10.56 2.03
N GLN A 12 -3.15 -10.84 1.04
CA GLN A 12 -2.00 -11.70 1.18
C GLN A 12 -0.71 -10.89 1.35
N TYR A 13 0.17 -11.38 2.24
CA TYR A 13 1.53 -10.85 2.35
C TYR A 13 2.33 -11.19 1.10
N THR A 14 3.11 -10.22 0.63
CA THR A 14 3.96 -10.34 -0.57
C THR A 14 5.32 -11.01 -0.29
N SER A 15 5.70 -11.16 0.98
CA SER A 15 6.88 -11.92 1.41
C SER A 15 6.81 -12.28 2.90
N ASP A 16 7.62 -13.25 3.33
CA ASP A 16 7.76 -13.59 4.75
C ASP A 16 8.37 -12.45 5.56
N SER A 17 9.29 -11.68 4.97
CA SER A 17 9.84 -10.47 5.60
C SER A 17 8.75 -9.43 5.86
N ASN A 18 7.80 -9.25 4.94
CA ASN A 18 6.68 -8.33 5.09
C ASN A 18 5.70 -8.80 6.17
N ARG A 19 5.47 -10.12 6.27
CA ARG A 19 4.68 -10.71 7.37
C ARG A 19 5.31 -10.47 8.73
N ALA A 20 6.62 -10.72 8.87
CA ALA A 20 7.33 -10.48 10.11
C ALA A 20 7.36 -8.99 10.47
N PHE A 21 7.52 -8.12 9.47
CA PHE A 21 7.46 -6.68 9.66
C PHE A 21 6.07 -6.23 10.14
N ASP A 22 4.99 -6.72 9.53
CA ASP A 22 3.61 -6.44 9.96
C ASP A 22 3.38 -6.82 11.43
N ALA A 23 3.80 -8.01 11.83
CA ALA A 23 3.73 -8.46 13.22
C ALA A 23 4.48 -7.49 14.15
N SER A 24 5.71 -7.09 13.79
CA SER A 24 6.50 -6.15 14.60
C SER A 24 5.86 -4.76 14.74
N LEU A 25 5.10 -4.32 13.74
CA LEU A 25 4.35 -3.05 13.79
C LEU A 25 3.16 -3.16 14.74
N ARG A 26 2.40 -4.25 14.64
CA ARG A 26 1.21 -4.51 15.47
C ARG A 26 1.54 -4.73 16.94
N GLU A 27 2.69 -5.34 17.23
CA GLU A 27 3.22 -5.47 18.60
C GLU A 27 3.47 -4.11 19.26
N ARG A 28 3.89 -3.10 18.49
CA ARG A 28 4.14 -1.74 19.00
C ARG A 28 2.84 -0.95 19.18
N ASP A 29 1.94 -1.05 18.21
CA ASP A 29 0.60 -0.47 18.27
C ASP A 29 -0.34 -1.31 17.38
N PRO A 30 -1.44 -1.88 17.91
CA PRO A 30 -2.36 -2.71 17.14
C PRO A 30 -3.00 -2.03 15.92
N ARG A 31 -2.99 -0.68 15.88
CA ARG A 31 -3.49 0.13 14.76
C ARG A 31 -2.49 0.26 13.63
N MET A 32 -1.22 -0.07 13.86
CA MET A 32 -0.20 -0.13 12.83
C MET A 32 -0.29 -1.46 12.07
N GLY A 33 0.34 -1.49 10.90
CA GLY A 33 0.41 -2.68 10.05
C GLY A 33 0.63 -2.31 8.59
N LEU A 34 0.91 -3.32 7.78
CA LEU A 34 0.90 -3.21 6.33
C LEU A 34 -0.52 -2.95 5.85
N ARG A 35 -0.61 -2.09 4.83
CA ARG A 35 -1.88 -1.70 4.23
C ARG A 35 -2.17 -2.60 3.05
N ASP A 36 -3.45 -2.90 2.85
CA ASP A 36 -3.91 -3.52 1.61
C ASP A 36 -3.90 -2.46 0.50
N PHE A 37 -3.33 -2.83 -0.64
CA PHE A 37 -3.30 -1.99 -1.84
C PHE A 37 -4.70 -1.51 -2.20
N GLU A 38 -5.69 -2.41 -2.17
CA GLU A 38 -7.07 -2.16 -2.58
C GLU A 38 -7.74 -1.10 -1.70
N ALA A 39 -7.47 -1.13 -0.39
CA ALA A 39 -7.99 -0.14 0.55
C ALA A 39 -7.42 1.25 0.26
N VAL A 40 -6.10 1.33 -0.01
CA VAL A 40 -5.44 2.60 -0.34
C VAL A 40 -5.91 3.14 -1.69
N ASP A 41 -6.06 2.28 -2.70
CA ASP A 41 -6.55 2.67 -4.02
C ASP A 41 -8.02 3.14 -3.99
N ALA A 42 -8.87 2.45 -3.23
CA ALA A 42 -10.27 2.86 -3.03
C ALA A 42 -10.37 4.25 -2.34
N LEU A 43 -9.55 4.50 -1.31
CA LEU A 43 -9.49 5.81 -0.65
C LEU A 43 -9.02 6.91 -1.60
N ALA A 44 -7.99 6.65 -2.42
CA ALA A 44 -7.50 7.60 -3.40
C ALA A 44 -8.58 7.94 -4.43
N ARG A 45 -9.30 6.93 -4.94
CA ARG A 45 -10.43 7.11 -5.88
C ARG A 45 -11.56 7.92 -5.27
N ALA A 46 -11.94 7.64 -4.03
CA ALA A 46 -12.96 8.41 -3.31
C ALA A 46 -12.57 9.89 -3.14
N ALA A 47 -11.27 10.20 -3.13
CA ALA A 47 -10.72 11.55 -3.10
C ALA A 47 -10.56 12.21 -4.49
N GLY A 48 -11.09 11.61 -5.57
CA GLY A 48 -10.96 12.16 -6.92
C GLY A 48 -9.60 11.95 -7.57
N LEU A 49 -8.87 10.89 -7.16
CA LEU A 49 -7.59 10.52 -7.75
C LEU A 49 -7.72 9.26 -8.61
N GLU A 50 -7.08 9.27 -9.77
CA GLU A 50 -6.93 8.12 -10.66
C GLU A 50 -5.56 7.49 -10.51
N ARG A 51 -5.51 6.16 -10.38
CA ARG A 51 -4.25 5.40 -10.36
C ARG A 51 -3.64 5.42 -11.75
N VAL A 52 -2.36 5.79 -11.82
CA VAL A 52 -1.61 5.86 -13.09
C VAL A 52 -0.46 4.89 -13.14
N ALA A 53 0.09 4.48 -12.00
CA ALA A 53 1.14 3.48 -11.96
C ALA A 53 1.13 2.69 -10.65
N ASP A 54 1.56 1.44 -10.77
CA ASP A 54 1.90 0.57 -9.66
C ASP A 54 3.24 -0.09 -10.01
N ILE A 55 4.32 0.43 -9.42
CA ILE A 55 5.69 0.14 -9.83
C ILE A 55 6.37 -0.75 -8.79
N ALA A 56 6.92 -1.89 -9.24
CA ALA A 56 7.72 -2.76 -8.40
C ALA A 56 9.02 -2.07 -7.99
N MET A 57 9.35 -2.11 -6.70
CA MET A 57 10.58 -1.57 -6.15
C MET A 57 11.36 -2.67 -5.40
N PRO A 58 12.66 -2.48 -5.14
CA PRO A 58 13.44 -3.42 -4.33
C PRO A 58 12.83 -3.71 -2.96
N ALA A 59 13.24 -4.82 -2.35
CA ALA A 59 12.79 -5.27 -1.02
C ALA A 59 11.27 -5.45 -0.90
N ASN A 60 10.60 -5.91 -1.96
CA ASN A 60 9.15 -6.16 -2.02
C ASN A 60 8.30 -4.92 -1.73
N ASN A 61 8.84 -3.73 -2.01
CA ASN A 61 8.10 -2.47 -1.94
C ASN A 61 7.42 -2.14 -3.27
N ARG A 62 6.45 -1.23 -3.21
CA ARG A 62 5.77 -0.66 -4.36
C ARG A 62 5.80 0.86 -4.29
N SER A 63 5.81 1.49 -5.46
CA SER A 63 5.46 2.90 -5.62
C SER A 63 4.11 2.99 -6.30
N LEU A 64 3.09 3.36 -5.54
CA LEU A 64 1.74 3.58 -6.03
C LEU A 64 1.58 5.06 -6.39
N VAL A 65 1.19 5.33 -7.63
CA VAL A 65 1.10 6.68 -8.18
C VAL A 65 -0.33 6.94 -8.63
N TRP A 66 -0.87 8.06 -8.15
CA TRP A 66 -2.15 8.60 -8.58
C TRP A 66 -2.01 10.05 -9.04
N ARG A 67 -2.85 10.46 -9.97
CA ARG A 67 -3.03 11.86 -10.38
C ARG A 67 -4.43 12.33 -10.04
N ALA A 68 -4.64 13.63 -9.90
CA ALA A 68 -5.99 14.18 -9.84
C ALA A 68 -6.72 13.85 -11.14
N SER A 69 -7.93 13.33 -11.03
CA SER A 69 -8.84 13.21 -12.18
C SER A 69 -9.14 14.62 -12.69
N ALA A 70 -9.07 14.81 -14.01
CA ALA A 70 -9.65 16.02 -14.60
C ALA A 70 -11.17 15.94 -14.42
N ALA A 71 -11.76 17.02 -13.92
CA ALA A 71 -13.22 17.15 -13.77
C ALA A 71 -13.91 17.16 -15.14
#